data_AF-A0A2V8RXT7-F1
#
_entry.id   AF-A0A2V8RXT7-F1
#
_cell.length_a   1.000
_cell.length_b   1.000
_cell.length_c   1.000
_cell.angle_alpha   90.00
_cell.angle_beta   90.00
_cell.angle_gamma   90.00
#
_symmetry.space_group_name_H-M   'P 1'
#
loop_
_entity.id
_entity.type
_entity.pdbx_description
1 polymer ?
#
loop_
_entity_poly.entity_id
_entity_poly.type
_entity_poly.pdbx_seq_one_letter_code
_entity_poly.pdbx_strand_id
1 'polypeptide(L)'
;MKPHSVTGRICKLPSFAIVVSAWLSNKFLDCPTRGGIPLFTKNIFARVIPAAIFAVCVTHTSAQTKLLRFPDIHGDRVAFTYGGDIWTAPVQGGTATRLTAHPGIEVFAKFSPDGNWIAFTGQYDGDEQVYVIPATGGVPKQLTFYPAKGPLAPRWGWDNQIDGWSKDGKRIFF
;
A
#
# COMPACT_ATOMS: atom_id res chain seq x y z
N MET A 1 -1.32 -43.28 -42.35
CA MET A 1 -0.35 -42.17 -42.19
C MET A 1 -0.64 -41.47 -40.86
N LYS A 2 0.33 -41.45 -39.93
CA LYS A 2 0.36 -40.53 -38.77
C LYS A 2 0.54 -39.10 -39.29
N PRO A 3 -0.01 -38.09 -38.59
CA PRO A 3 0.90 -37.27 -37.79
C PRO A 3 0.37 -36.87 -36.40
N HIS A 4 1.26 -37.11 -35.43
CA HIS A 4 1.61 -36.35 -34.22
C HIS A 4 0.58 -35.45 -33.52
N SER A 5 0.29 -35.88 -32.28
CA SER A 5 -0.25 -35.13 -31.14
C SER A 5 0.73 -34.06 -30.63
N VAL A 6 0.21 -32.87 -30.28
CA VAL A 6 0.83 -31.99 -29.28
C VAL A 6 -0.25 -31.47 -28.33
N THR A 7 -0.15 -31.94 -27.08
CA THR A 7 -0.97 -31.56 -25.93
C THR A 7 -0.18 -30.55 -25.10
N GLY A 8 -0.80 -29.46 -24.65
CA GLY A 8 -0.14 -28.50 -23.76
C GLY A 8 -1.12 -27.67 -22.97
N ARG A 9 -1.59 -28.20 -21.83
CA ARG A 9 -2.32 -27.44 -20.82
C ARG A 9 -1.32 -26.60 -20.02
N ILE A 10 -1.55 -25.29 -19.97
CA ILE A 10 -0.83 -24.37 -19.10
C ILE A 10 -1.42 -24.52 -17.69
N CYS A 11 -0.76 -25.30 -16.84
CA CYS A 11 -1.06 -25.33 -15.40
C CYS A 11 -0.29 -24.22 -14.69
N LYS A 12 -1.02 -23.40 -13.94
CA LYS A 12 -0.54 -22.38 -13.02
C LYS A 12 0.48 -22.94 -12.03
N LEU A 13 1.46 -22.09 -11.73
CA LEU A 13 2.59 -22.26 -10.81
C LEU A 13 2.20 -22.85 -9.45
N PRO A 14 2.92 -23.88 -8.95
CA PRO A 14 2.96 -24.17 -7.53
C PRO A 14 3.97 -23.27 -6.82
N SER A 15 3.45 -22.66 -5.75
CA SER A 15 4.08 -22.18 -4.53
C SER A 15 5.58 -22.40 -4.33
N PHE A 16 6.22 -21.35 -3.83
CA PHE A 16 7.40 -21.38 -2.97
C PHE A 16 7.32 -22.55 -1.97
N ALA A 17 8.05 -23.63 -2.23
CA ALA A 17 8.59 -24.60 -1.26
C ALA A 17 9.25 -25.74 -2.05
N ILE A 18 10.29 -26.33 -1.48
CA ILE A 18 11.02 -27.51 -1.97
C ILE A 18 12.16 -27.19 -2.98
N VAL A 19 13.18 -26.48 -2.51
CA VAL A 19 14.56 -26.65 -3.01
C VAL A 19 15.53 -26.66 -1.82
N VAL A 20 15.34 -27.57 -0.85
CA VAL A 20 16.40 -27.96 0.11
C VAL A 20 16.13 -29.39 0.61
N SER A 21 16.28 -30.42 -0.24
CA SER A 21 16.28 -31.82 0.23
C SER A 21 16.72 -32.83 -0.83
N ALA A 22 17.77 -32.53 -1.61
CA ALA A 22 18.32 -33.51 -2.57
C ALA A 22 19.85 -33.47 -2.71
N TRP A 23 20.56 -32.99 -1.68
CA TRP A 23 22.03 -32.93 -1.66
C TRP A 23 22.61 -33.80 -0.52
N LEU A 24 22.11 -35.03 -0.39
CA LEU A 24 22.62 -36.01 0.58
C LEU A 24 22.25 -37.47 0.21
N SER A 25 22.31 -37.83 -1.07
CA SER A 25 22.32 -39.24 -1.47
C SER A 25 23.61 -39.57 -2.22
N ASN A 26 24.66 -39.80 -1.43
CA ASN A 26 25.84 -40.57 -1.82
C ASN A 26 25.38 -41.96 -2.26
N LYS A 27 25.04 -42.13 -3.54
CA LYS A 27 24.86 -43.45 -4.15
C LYS A 27 25.79 -43.57 -5.34
N PHE A 28 27.06 -43.78 -5.01
CA PHE A 28 28.03 -44.41 -5.90
C PHE A 28 27.54 -45.84 -6.14
N LEU A 29 27.19 -46.15 -7.38
CA LEU A 29 27.06 -47.52 -7.84
C LEU A 29 28.42 -47.94 -8.38
N ASP A 30 29.03 -48.90 -7.70
CA ASP A 30 30.26 -49.59 -8.11
C ASP A 30 30.04 -50.35 -9.42
N CYS A 31 30.99 -50.24 -10.34
CA CYS A 31 31.17 -51.14 -11.47
C CYS A 31 32.61 -51.68 -11.44
N PRO A 32 32.82 -53.00 -11.53
CA PRO A 32 34.14 -53.59 -11.34
C PRO A 32 35.05 -53.43 -12.58
N THR A 33 36.20 -52.82 -12.31
CA THR A 33 37.55 -53.11 -12.84
C THR A 33 37.72 -53.59 -14.29
N ARG A 34 38.33 -52.72 -15.11
CA ARG A 34 39.35 -53.16 -16.07
C ARG A 34 40.39 -52.07 -16.34
N GLY A 35 41.61 -52.33 -15.85
CA GLY A 35 42.87 -51.98 -16.53
C GLY A 35 43.41 -50.56 -16.38
N GLY A 36 44.57 -50.45 -15.72
CA GLY A 36 45.55 -49.39 -15.98
C GLY A 36 45.89 -48.49 -14.79
N ILE A 37 47.09 -48.67 -14.24
CA ILE A 37 47.80 -47.74 -13.35
C ILE A 37 49.17 -47.47 -14.04
N PRO A 38 49.98 -46.46 -13.68
CA PRO A 38 49.76 -45.03 -13.37
C PRO A 38 50.58 -44.13 -14.34
N LEU A 39 50.48 -42.80 -14.24
CA LEU A 39 51.65 -41.92 -14.13
C LEU A 39 51.24 -40.47 -13.80
N PHE A 40 51.99 -39.84 -12.87
CA PHE A 40 52.46 -38.44 -12.87
C PHE A 40 51.40 -37.31 -13.09
N THR A 41 51.27 -36.24 -12.31
CA THR A 41 52.21 -35.48 -11.48
C THR A 41 51.37 -34.52 -10.63
N LYS A 42 51.85 -34.18 -9.42
CA LYS A 42 51.37 -33.05 -8.62
C LYS A 42 51.33 -31.76 -9.45
N ASN A 43 50.21 -31.03 -9.45
CA ASN A 43 50.24 -29.60 -9.70
C ASN A 43 49.30 -28.87 -8.75
N ILE A 44 49.96 -28.12 -7.87
CA ILE A 44 49.46 -27.09 -6.99
C ILE A 44 49.04 -25.91 -7.91
N PHE A 45 48.01 -25.15 -7.47
CA PHE A 45 47.45 -23.92 -8.05
C PHE A 45 46.31 -24.06 -9.07
N ALA A 46 45.08 -24.07 -8.54
CA ALA A 46 43.97 -23.29 -9.09
C ALA A 46 43.05 -22.86 -7.93
N ARG A 47 43.32 -21.68 -7.35
CA ARG A 47 42.50 -20.48 -7.53
C ARG A 47 41.20 -20.50 -6.71
N VAL A 48 41.32 -19.94 -5.49
CA VAL A 48 40.37 -19.06 -4.80
C VAL A 48 38.93 -19.09 -5.37
N ILE A 49 38.07 -19.90 -4.74
CA ILE A 49 36.62 -19.85 -4.94
C ILE A 49 36.05 -18.90 -3.88
N PRO A 50 35.24 -17.90 -4.27
CA PRO A 50 35.19 -16.60 -3.62
C PRO A 50 34.41 -16.62 -2.31
N ALA A 51 34.88 -15.78 -1.39
CA ALA A 51 34.13 -15.22 -0.29
C ALA A 51 32.85 -14.55 -0.81
N ALA A 52 31.73 -15.28 -0.81
CA ALA A 52 30.41 -14.73 -1.05
C ALA A 52 29.40 -15.46 -0.15
N ILE A 53 29.68 -15.44 1.16
CA ILE A 53 28.66 -15.73 2.15
C ILE A 53 27.62 -14.61 2.02
N PHE A 54 26.46 -14.99 1.50
CA PHE A 54 25.25 -14.19 1.31
C PHE A 54 24.95 -13.32 2.53
N ALA A 55 25.39 -12.07 2.51
CA ALA A 55 24.83 -11.03 3.35
C ALA A 55 23.51 -10.57 2.70
N VAL A 56 22.43 -11.31 2.95
CA VAL A 56 21.07 -10.80 2.66
C VAL A 56 20.79 -9.75 3.72
N CYS A 57 21.17 -8.51 3.43
CA CYS A 57 20.71 -7.35 4.18
C CYS A 57 19.21 -7.21 3.92
N VAL A 58 18.38 -7.61 4.89
CA VAL A 58 16.96 -7.29 4.86
C VAL A 58 16.84 -5.78 5.04
N THR A 59 16.65 -5.07 3.93
CA THR A 59 16.29 -3.66 3.99
C THR A 59 14.87 -3.55 4.52
N HIS A 60 14.74 -3.33 5.82
CA HIS A 60 13.48 -2.91 6.40
C HIS A 60 13.14 -1.52 5.85
N THR A 61 12.32 -1.47 4.81
CA THR A 61 11.63 -0.23 4.45
C THR A 61 10.64 0.05 5.56
N SER A 62 11.06 0.90 6.50
CA SER A 62 10.15 1.55 7.43
C SER A 62 9.26 2.49 6.62
N ALA A 63 8.06 2.04 6.28
CA ALA A 63 7.01 2.96 5.88
C ALA A 63 6.75 3.87 7.09
N GLN A 64 7.10 5.15 6.97
CA GLN A 64 6.83 6.12 8.02
C GLN A 64 5.30 6.16 8.21
N THR A 65 4.84 5.59 9.32
CA THR A 65 3.43 5.62 9.69
C THR A 65 3.11 7.03 10.14
N LYS A 66 2.31 7.73 9.33
CA LYS A 66 1.78 9.03 9.72
C LYS A 66 0.63 8.83 10.72
N LEU A 67 0.28 9.89 11.45
CA LEU A 67 -0.79 9.81 12.44
C LEU A 67 -2.16 9.77 11.75
N LEU A 68 -2.96 8.75 12.10
CA LEU A 68 -4.37 8.65 11.75
C LEU A 68 -5.17 9.59 12.65
N ARG A 69 -5.92 10.53 12.06
CA ARG A 69 -6.67 11.54 12.82
C ARG A 69 -8.09 11.71 12.29
N PHE A 70 -8.95 12.24 13.16
CA PHE A 70 -10.32 12.68 12.84
C PHE A 70 -11.13 11.62 12.09
N PRO A 71 -11.29 10.40 12.64
CA PRO A 71 -12.10 9.38 11.98
C PRO A 71 -13.58 9.76 11.99
N ASP A 72 -14.28 9.32 10.95
CA ASP A 72 -15.72 9.40 10.80
C ASP A 72 -16.23 8.09 10.16
N ILE A 73 -17.43 7.64 10.50
CA ILE A 73 -17.94 6.33 10.08
C ILE A 73 -19.34 6.47 9.49
N HIS A 74 -19.56 5.82 8.34
CA HIS A 74 -20.88 5.66 7.74
C HIS A 74 -21.01 4.27 7.13
N GLY A 75 -22.02 3.52 7.57
CA GLY A 75 -22.26 2.16 7.11
C GLY A 75 -21.05 1.25 7.32
N ASP A 76 -20.49 0.74 6.22
CA ASP A 76 -19.34 -0.17 6.18
C ASP A 76 -18.01 0.53 5.91
N ARG A 77 -17.96 1.88 5.90
CA ARG A 77 -16.75 2.67 5.62
C ARG A 77 -16.39 3.62 6.75
N VAL A 78 -15.09 3.79 6.95
CA VAL A 78 -14.49 4.80 7.83
C VAL A 78 -13.69 5.77 6.97
N ALA A 79 -13.93 7.07 7.12
CA ALA A 79 -13.10 8.14 6.59
C ALA A 79 -12.16 8.62 7.69
N PHE A 80 -10.92 8.95 7.34
CA PHE A 80 -9.94 9.46 8.29
C PHE A 80 -8.88 10.28 7.58
N THR A 81 -8.23 11.18 8.30
CA THR A 81 -7.07 11.91 7.79
C THR A 81 -5.81 11.08 8.02
N TYR A 82 -5.03 10.88 6.96
CA TYR A 82 -3.70 10.31 7.02
C TYR A 82 -2.73 11.17 6.22
N GLY A 83 -1.80 11.80 6.94
CA GLY A 83 -0.72 12.56 6.31
C GLY A 83 -1.09 13.86 5.64
N GLY A 84 -2.23 14.45 6.00
CA GLY A 84 -2.77 15.66 5.39
C GLY A 84 -3.83 15.40 4.34
N ASP A 85 -4.13 14.13 4.03
CA ASP A 85 -5.11 13.74 3.02
C ASP A 85 -6.28 12.97 3.62
N ILE A 86 -7.40 12.91 2.90
CA ILE A 86 -8.56 12.09 3.25
C ILE A 86 -8.42 10.69 2.67
N TRP A 87 -8.58 9.71 3.55
CA TRP A 87 -8.55 8.29 3.22
C TRP A 87 -9.85 7.64 3.67
N THR A 88 -10.23 6.56 3.00
CA THR A 88 -11.34 5.69 3.39
C THR A 88 -10.91 4.24 3.51
N ALA A 89 -11.50 3.50 4.43
CA ALA A 89 -11.27 2.06 4.57
C ALA A 89 -12.56 1.33 4.97
N PRO A 90 -12.69 0.03 4.66
CA PRO A 90 -13.77 -0.80 5.18
C PRO A 90 -13.69 -0.95 6.69
N VAL A 91 -14.84 -0.90 7.38
CA VAL A 91 -14.96 -1.09 8.85
C VAL A 91 -14.50 -2.48 9.27
N GLN A 92 -14.74 -3.49 8.44
CA GLN A 92 -14.28 -4.88 8.68
C GLN A 92 -12.76 -5.05 8.56
N GLY A 93 -12.04 -3.97 8.24
CA GLY A 93 -10.63 -4.01 7.88
C GLY A 93 -10.44 -4.34 6.40
N GLY A 94 -9.28 -3.94 5.87
CA GLY A 94 -8.95 -4.12 4.46
C GLY A 94 -8.02 -3.02 3.96
N THR A 95 -7.98 -2.87 2.64
CA THR A 95 -7.15 -1.86 1.97
C THR A 95 -7.77 -0.47 2.12
N ALA A 96 -7.00 0.48 2.66
CA ALA A 96 -7.38 1.89 2.68
C ALA A 96 -7.14 2.52 1.30
N THR A 97 -8.09 3.35 0.86
CA THR A 97 -8.05 4.08 -0.41
C THR A 97 -7.95 5.57 -0.14
N ARG A 98 -6.97 6.22 -0.76
CA ARG A 98 -6.81 7.68 -0.71
C ARG A 98 -7.86 8.32 -1.62
N LEU A 99 -8.63 9.28 -1.11
CA LEU A 99 -9.65 9.99 -1.88
C LEU A 99 -9.12 11.29 -2.49
N THR A 100 -8.24 11.98 -1.77
CA THR A 100 -7.74 13.30 -2.13
C THR A 100 -6.22 13.32 -2.11
N ALA A 101 -5.62 14.12 -2.99
CA ALA A 101 -4.17 14.25 -3.08
C ALA A 101 -3.81 15.68 -3.42
N HIS A 102 -3.69 16.52 -2.39
CA HIS A 102 -3.27 17.91 -2.53
C HIS A 102 -2.04 18.20 -1.66
N PRO A 103 -1.16 19.15 -2.04
CA PRO A 103 -0.05 19.58 -1.18
C PRO A 103 -0.50 20.23 0.14
N GLY A 104 -1.72 20.75 0.18
CA GLY A 104 -2.33 21.36 1.36
C GLY A 104 -2.88 20.35 2.36
N ILE A 105 -3.42 20.86 3.47
CA ILE A 105 -4.02 20.03 4.52
C ILE A 105 -5.51 19.82 4.25
N GLU A 106 -5.96 18.58 4.39
CA GLU A 106 -7.35 18.15 4.26
C GLU A 106 -7.72 17.33 5.50
N VAL A 107 -8.63 17.88 6.31
CA VAL A 107 -8.96 17.39 7.65
C VAL A 107 -10.46 17.42 7.91
N PHE A 108 -10.88 16.78 9.01
CA PHE A 108 -12.26 16.77 9.50
C PHE A 108 -13.29 16.26 8.48
N ALA A 109 -12.98 15.13 7.84
CA ALA A 109 -13.94 14.47 6.97
C ALA A 109 -15.21 14.04 7.73
N LYS A 110 -16.36 14.27 7.12
CA LYS A 110 -17.69 13.88 7.61
C LYS A 110 -18.51 13.31 6.48
N PHE A 111 -19.04 12.11 6.65
CA PHE A 111 -19.96 11.52 5.68
C PHE A 111 -21.32 12.22 5.71
N SER A 112 -21.88 12.40 4.52
CA SER A 112 -23.29 12.77 4.36
C SER A 112 -24.20 11.65 4.89
N PRO A 113 -25.42 11.94 5.36
CA PRO A 113 -26.34 10.91 5.86
C PRO A 113 -26.67 9.82 4.84
N ASP A 114 -26.59 10.14 3.54
CA ASP A 114 -26.79 9.20 2.44
C ASP A 114 -25.55 8.38 2.09
N GLY A 115 -24.37 8.72 2.64
CA GLY A 115 -23.09 8.05 2.40
C GLY A 115 -22.46 8.33 1.03
N ASN A 116 -23.09 9.14 0.17
CA ASN A 116 -22.59 9.40 -1.19
C ASN A 116 -21.55 10.51 -1.24
N TRP A 117 -21.53 11.37 -0.23
CA TRP A 117 -20.67 12.55 -0.17
C TRP A 117 -19.88 12.57 1.12
N ILE A 118 -18.69 13.17 1.05
CA ILE A 118 -17.84 13.48 2.19
C ILE A 118 -17.57 14.98 2.14
N ALA A 119 -17.90 15.68 3.22
CA ALA A 119 -17.47 17.05 3.44
C ALA A 119 -16.16 17.03 4.22
N PHE A 120 -15.22 17.89 3.86
CA PHE A 120 -13.95 18.04 4.57
C PHE A 120 -13.42 19.49 4.47
N THR A 121 -12.61 19.87 5.45
CA THR A 121 -11.95 21.18 5.47
C THR A 121 -10.63 21.04 4.73
N GLY A 122 -10.43 21.86 3.70
CA GLY A 122 -9.28 21.77 2.80
C GLY A 122 -8.58 23.11 2.62
N GLN A 123 -7.25 23.08 2.57
CA GLN A 123 -6.41 24.24 2.31
C GLN A 123 -5.80 24.16 0.91
N TYR A 124 -6.55 24.59 -0.12
CA TYR A 124 -6.08 24.55 -1.50
C TYR A 124 -5.35 25.82 -1.92
N ASP A 125 -5.98 26.99 -1.70
CA ASP A 125 -5.48 28.30 -2.10
C ASP A 125 -4.88 29.11 -0.93
N GLY A 126 -4.36 28.41 0.08
CA GLY A 126 -3.75 28.99 1.27
C GLY A 126 -4.70 29.21 2.45
N ASP A 127 -5.99 29.44 2.17
CA ASP A 127 -7.03 29.54 3.20
C ASP A 127 -7.83 28.25 3.31
N GLU A 128 -8.32 27.95 4.52
CA GLU A 128 -9.15 26.77 4.77
C GLU A 128 -10.59 27.01 4.34
N GLN A 129 -11.12 26.10 3.54
CA GLN A 129 -12.49 26.18 3.04
C GLN A 129 -13.20 24.84 3.20
N VAL A 130 -14.53 24.87 3.15
CA VAL A 130 -15.34 23.66 3.10
C VAL A 130 -15.37 23.14 1.68
N TYR A 131 -15.02 21.86 1.53
CA TYR A 131 -15.12 21.12 0.28
C TYR A 131 -16.03 19.91 0.45
N VAL A 132 -16.60 19.46 -0.67
CA VAL A 132 -17.31 18.19 -0.76
C VAL A 132 -16.75 17.36 -1.90
N ILE A 133 -16.62 16.06 -1.67
CA ILE A 133 -16.17 15.07 -2.65
C ILE A 133 -17.10 13.85 -2.63
N PRO A 134 -17.35 13.17 -3.75
CA PRO A 134 -18.03 11.89 -3.73
C PRO A 134 -17.27 10.87 -2.86
N ALA A 135 -17.99 10.03 -2.13
CA ALA A 135 -17.40 8.98 -1.29
C ALA A 135 -16.65 7.89 -2.10
N THR A 136 -16.88 7.84 -3.41
CA THR A 136 -16.12 7.03 -4.37
C THR A 136 -14.79 7.64 -4.79
N GLY A 137 -14.50 8.87 -4.36
CA GLY A 137 -13.43 9.70 -4.90
C GLY A 137 -13.87 10.46 -6.15
N GLY A 138 -13.06 11.45 -6.53
CA GLY A 138 -13.34 12.33 -7.66
C GLY A 138 -12.73 13.71 -7.47
N VAL A 139 -13.29 14.70 -8.16
CA VAL A 139 -12.86 16.10 -8.04
C VAL A 139 -13.60 16.76 -6.88
N PRO A 140 -12.89 17.33 -5.89
CA PRO A 140 -13.50 18.12 -4.83
C PRO A 140 -14.20 19.37 -5.37
N LYS A 141 -15.35 19.70 -4.77
CA LYS A 141 -16.09 20.94 -5.03
C LYS A 141 -16.03 21.83 -3.80
N GLN A 142 -15.56 23.06 -3.99
CA GLN A 142 -15.55 24.09 -2.96
C GLN A 142 -16.96 24.63 -2.70
N LEU A 143 -17.30 24.84 -1.42
CA LEU A 143 -18.59 25.41 -1.00
C LEU A 143 -18.45 26.81 -0.41
N THR A 144 -17.35 27.11 0.27
CA THR A 144 -17.09 28.43 0.90
C THR A 144 -15.98 29.17 0.17
N PHE A 145 -16.10 30.50 0.10
CA PHE A 145 -15.15 31.37 -0.61
C PHE A 145 -14.75 32.57 0.26
N TYR A 146 -14.42 32.31 1.53
CA TYR A 146 -14.14 33.39 2.48
C TYR A 146 -12.64 33.68 2.55
N PRO A 147 -12.16 34.92 2.35
CA PRO A 147 -10.75 35.23 2.52
C PRO A 147 -10.39 35.13 4.01
N ALA A 148 -9.38 34.34 4.39
CA ALA A 148 -8.93 34.24 5.79
C ALA A 148 -8.19 35.50 6.28
N LYS A 149 -8.40 36.65 5.63
CA LYS A 149 -7.97 37.96 6.10
C LYS A 149 -8.99 38.48 7.12
N GLY A 150 -8.95 37.94 8.32
CA GLY A 150 -9.77 38.38 9.44
C GLY A 150 -9.08 38.07 10.79
N PRO A 151 -9.54 38.68 11.90
CA PRO A 151 -9.13 38.23 13.22
C PRO A 151 -9.48 36.74 13.36
N LEU A 152 -8.53 35.94 13.87
CA LEU A 152 -8.72 34.52 14.14
C LEU A 152 -10.08 34.27 14.82
N ALA A 153 -10.76 33.18 14.49
CA ALA A 153 -11.99 32.81 15.18
C ALA A 153 -11.78 32.88 16.70
N PRO A 154 -12.76 33.41 17.46
CA PRO A 154 -12.63 33.65 18.91
C PRO A 154 -12.35 32.39 19.75
N ARG A 155 -12.34 31.20 19.14
CA ARG A 155 -12.11 29.91 19.80
C ARG A 155 -10.80 29.21 19.38
N TRP A 156 -9.85 29.88 18.71
CA TRP A 156 -8.59 29.26 18.26
C TRP A 156 -8.78 27.95 17.49
N GLY A 157 -9.93 27.81 16.81
CA GLY A 157 -10.30 26.67 15.99
C GLY A 157 -9.93 26.92 14.54
N TRP A 158 -9.97 25.86 13.74
CA TRP A 158 -9.87 26.00 12.29
C TRP A 158 -11.12 26.73 11.79
N ASP A 159 -10.93 27.77 10.99
CA ASP A 159 -12.05 28.41 10.31
C ASP A 159 -12.62 27.38 9.33
N ASN A 160 -13.94 27.21 9.32
CA ASN A 160 -14.61 26.20 8.50
C ASN A 160 -14.32 24.74 8.91
N GLN A 161 -14.11 24.48 10.20
CA GLN A 161 -14.02 23.11 10.72
C GLN A 161 -15.39 22.43 10.65
N ILE A 162 -15.50 21.36 9.87
CA ILE A 162 -16.79 20.67 9.72
C ILE A 162 -17.11 19.83 10.95
N ASP A 163 -18.26 20.10 11.54
CA ASP A 163 -18.82 19.34 12.65
C ASP A 163 -19.73 18.20 12.15
N GLY A 164 -20.47 18.42 11.06
CA GLY A 164 -21.31 17.38 10.47
C GLY A 164 -22.35 17.87 9.48
N TRP A 165 -23.29 16.98 9.17
CA TRP A 165 -24.35 17.22 8.20
C TRP A 165 -25.71 17.32 8.87
N SER A 166 -26.60 18.13 8.30
CA SER A 166 -28.02 18.07 8.61
C SER A 166 -28.59 16.72 8.23
N LYS A 167 -29.60 16.24 8.96
CA LYS A 167 -30.23 14.92 8.73
C LYS A 167 -30.79 14.75 7.31
N ASP A 168 -31.15 15.85 6.66
CA ASP A 168 -31.64 15.88 5.29
C ASP A 168 -30.51 15.88 4.23
N GLY A 169 -29.24 15.97 4.64
CA GLY A 169 -28.07 16.02 3.75
C GLY A 169 -27.92 17.33 2.98
N LYS A 170 -28.77 18.34 3.23
CA LYS A 170 -28.78 19.59 2.44
C LYS A 170 -27.90 20.70 3.00
N ARG A 171 -27.49 20.58 4.26
CA ARG A 171 -26.70 21.58 4.99
C ARG A 171 -25.54 20.93 5.70
N ILE A 172 -24.42 21.65 5.76
CA ILE A 172 -23.21 21.27 6.48
C ILE A 172 -23.02 22.28 7.60
N PHE A 173 -22.69 21.80 8.79
CA PHE A 173 -22.37 22.61 9.96
C PHE A 173 -20.84 22.71 10.08
N PHE A 174 -20.33 23.94 10.15
CA PHE A 174 -18.93 24.28 10.26
C PHE A 174 -18.75 25.69 10.87
#